data_AF-W9HKP9-F1
#
_entry.id   AF-W9HKP9-F1
#
_cell.length_a   1.000
_cell.length_b   1.000
_cell.length_c   1.000
_cell.angle_alpha   90.00
_cell.angle_beta   90.00
_cell.angle_gamma   90.00
#
_symmetry.space_group_name_H-M   'P 1'
#
loop_
_entity.id
_entity.type
_entity.pdbx_description
1 polymer ?
#
loop_
_entity_poly.entity_id
_entity_poly.type
_entity_poly.pdbx_seq_one_letter_code
_entity_poly.pdbx_strand_id
1 'polypeptide(L)'
;MVLSKQTTEERLCSRCESLDLDNILSGRWTNVEWEPVAFFGKRSAVLHDEGCPLCQALFYIAAGEHNTWSRRREDKICMFTIPSQLAYRGAKLKFTSDGEMGDRVLGRAKDQRDSTWLIVCNQTRSIDQPFWYNLIPTSARNFGCLAEFSDTFNGVGQRVRLIDPANVDFEAVKRWLAHCTGVHGELCNPGEGKRSLPKGLAVINCTTRKLEPLPTGVKFAALSYVWGDTLQVGINFLWVDRYCLPQQECPEKREQIQKMHKIYREADLTVIVAAGDGPDYGLPGISTPRVSAPSVDLRLGAHRLVSTGLSAQEAIRNTTWASRAWTFQEGLVSRRKLVFTVWSVSSARQLNRTSIF
;
A
#
# COMPACT_ATOMS: atom_id res chain seq x y z
N MET A 1 9.71 17.95 -5.08
CA MET A 1 10.26 18.06 -6.45
C MET A 1 9.54 17.03 -7.30
N VAL A 2 8.63 17.49 -8.15
CA VAL A 2 7.85 16.60 -9.04
C VAL A 2 8.76 16.28 -10.22
N LEU A 3 9.21 15.03 -10.35
CA LEU A 3 9.86 14.55 -11.58
C LEU A 3 8.78 14.16 -12.61
N SER A 4 7.82 15.05 -12.86
CA SER A 4 6.87 14.90 -13.98
C SER A 4 7.52 15.54 -15.20
N LYS A 5 8.62 14.94 -15.65
CA LYS A 5 9.22 15.30 -16.92
C LYS A 5 8.60 14.39 -17.97
N GLN A 6 7.51 14.86 -18.58
CA GLN A 6 7.13 14.36 -19.90
C GLN A 6 8.16 14.94 -20.89
N THR A 7 9.28 14.25 -21.08
CA THR A 7 10.29 14.71 -22.03
C THR A 7 10.75 13.57 -22.93
N THR A 8 10.50 13.82 -24.21
CA THR A 8 11.15 13.31 -25.42
C THR A 8 12.63 12.96 -25.23
N GLU A 9 13.00 11.73 -25.60
CA GLU A 9 14.37 11.23 -25.82
C GLU A 9 15.44 11.76 -24.85
N GLU A 10 15.28 11.48 -23.55
CA GLU A 10 16.26 11.85 -22.54
C GLU A 10 17.49 10.93 -22.59
N ARG A 11 18.68 11.53 -22.73
CA ARG A 11 19.96 10.81 -22.81
C ARG A 11 20.29 10.18 -21.45
N LEU A 12 20.39 8.86 -21.41
CA LEU A 12 20.88 8.13 -20.25
C LEU A 12 22.40 8.35 -20.09
N CYS A 13 22.92 8.24 -18.86
CA CYS A 13 24.36 8.17 -18.66
C CYS A 13 24.88 6.79 -19.07
N SER A 14 26.17 6.66 -19.38
CA SER A 14 26.78 5.41 -19.86
C SER A 14 26.49 4.18 -18.99
N ARG A 15 26.36 4.36 -17.68
CA ARG A 15 26.01 3.30 -16.72
C ARG A 15 24.55 2.87 -16.81
N CYS A 16 23.64 3.81 -17.04
CA CYS A 16 22.23 3.49 -17.23
C CYS A 16 21.99 2.92 -18.63
N GLU A 17 22.74 3.36 -19.63
CA GLU A 17 22.73 2.78 -20.99
C GLU A 17 23.22 1.33 -21.02
N SER A 18 24.17 0.97 -20.14
CA SER A 18 24.69 -0.40 -20.08
C SER A 18 23.74 -1.42 -19.44
N LEU A 19 22.57 -0.99 -18.94
CA LEU A 19 21.58 -1.89 -18.34
C LEU A 19 20.75 -2.56 -19.43
N ASP A 20 20.80 -3.89 -19.47
CA ASP A 20 19.90 -4.70 -20.31
C ASP A 20 18.51 -4.78 -19.66
N LEU A 21 17.70 -3.72 -19.87
CA LEU A 21 16.37 -3.62 -19.30
C LEU A 21 15.43 -4.70 -19.84
N ASP A 22 15.59 -5.14 -21.10
CA ASP A 22 14.79 -6.21 -21.70
C ASP A 22 14.97 -7.53 -20.94
N ASN A 23 16.22 -7.89 -20.63
CA ASN A 23 16.51 -9.08 -19.85
C ASN A 23 16.06 -8.92 -18.38
N ILE A 24 16.42 -7.79 -17.74
CA ILE A 24 16.11 -7.50 -16.34
C ILE A 24 14.59 -7.55 -16.08
N LEU A 25 13.79 -6.97 -16.98
CA LEU A 25 12.33 -6.83 -16.82
C LEU A 25 11.53 -7.97 -17.47
N SER A 26 12.19 -8.99 -18.02
CA SER A 26 11.55 -10.13 -18.69
C SER A 26 10.53 -10.88 -17.81
N GLY A 27 10.65 -10.75 -16.48
CA GLY A 27 9.77 -11.38 -15.50
C GLY A 27 9.99 -12.88 -15.35
N ARG A 28 11.14 -13.39 -15.81
CA ARG A 28 11.55 -14.79 -15.69
C ARG A 28 12.47 -14.95 -14.48
N TRP A 29 11.97 -15.63 -13.45
CA TRP A 29 12.71 -15.90 -12.22
C TRP A 29 13.17 -17.35 -12.18
N THR A 30 14.10 -17.74 -13.05
CA THR A 30 14.61 -19.14 -13.09
C THR A 30 15.48 -19.45 -11.88
N ASN A 31 16.30 -18.50 -11.45
CA ASN A 31 17.03 -18.48 -10.19
C ASN A 31 16.93 -17.07 -9.60
N VAL A 32 16.75 -16.95 -8.28
CA VAL A 32 16.91 -15.64 -7.63
C VAL A 32 18.39 -15.42 -7.48
N GLU A 33 18.99 -14.72 -8.46
CA GLU A 33 20.35 -14.23 -8.33
C GLU A 33 20.35 -13.09 -7.32
N TRP A 34 21.13 -13.25 -6.25
CA TRP A 34 21.20 -12.29 -5.14
C TRP A 34 22.29 -11.23 -5.36
N GLU A 35 22.85 -11.21 -6.57
CA GLU A 35 23.83 -10.24 -6.98
C GLU A 35 23.14 -8.95 -7.45
N PRO A 36 23.76 -7.80 -7.18
CA PRO A 36 23.22 -6.55 -7.66
C PRO A 36 23.34 -6.47 -9.19
N VAL A 37 22.27 -6.05 -9.84
CA VAL A 37 22.27 -5.78 -11.29
C VAL A 37 23.06 -4.52 -11.65
N ALA A 38 23.30 -3.62 -10.69
CA ALA A 38 24.17 -2.46 -10.88
C ALA A 38 24.72 -1.89 -9.57
N PHE A 39 25.87 -1.21 -9.65
CA PHE A 39 26.51 -0.52 -8.53
C PHE A 39 26.52 1.01 -8.72
N PHE A 40 26.20 1.75 -7.66
CA PHE A 40 26.06 3.22 -7.68
C PHE A 40 27.12 3.97 -6.87
N GLY A 41 28.12 3.27 -6.35
CA GLY A 41 29.19 3.87 -5.54
C GLY A 41 29.00 3.59 -4.05
N LYS A 42 29.84 4.23 -3.24
CA LYS A 42 29.77 4.17 -1.78
C LYS A 42 28.86 5.28 -1.27
N ARG A 43 28.30 5.11 -0.06
CA ARG A 43 27.49 6.16 0.58
C ARG A 43 28.20 7.52 0.67
N SER A 44 29.51 7.53 0.92
CA SER A 44 30.32 8.76 0.99
C SER A 44 30.56 9.43 -0.37
N ALA A 45 30.33 8.72 -1.48
CA ALA A 45 30.62 9.15 -2.84
C ALA A 45 29.64 8.49 -3.82
N VAL A 46 28.36 8.81 -3.67
CA VAL A 46 27.32 8.29 -4.56
C VAL A 46 27.53 8.88 -5.95
N LEU A 47 27.77 8.00 -6.92
CA LEU A 47 27.93 8.37 -8.31
C LEU A 47 26.53 8.51 -8.91
N HIS A 48 25.97 9.72 -8.89
CA HIS A 48 24.71 10.04 -9.54
C HIS A 48 24.93 11.09 -10.62
N ASP A 49 24.20 10.97 -11.72
CA ASP A 49 24.21 11.95 -12.81
C ASP A 49 22.87 12.69 -12.78
N GLU A 50 22.91 13.98 -12.48
CA GLU A 50 21.73 14.85 -12.46
C GLU A 50 21.11 15.06 -13.85
N GLY A 51 21.80 14.73 -14.94
CA GLY A 51 21.24 14.75 -16.29
C GLY A 51 20.50 13.45 -16.66
N CYS A 52 20.76 12.35 -15.94
CA CYS A 52 20.22 11.04 -16.28
C CYS A 52 18.91 10.75 -15.52
N PRO A 53 17.76 10.59 -16.22
CA PRO A 53 16.47 10.40 -15.56
C PRO A 53 16.38 9.09 -14.75
N LEU A 54 16.99 8.01 -15.25
CA LEU A 54 17.04 6.74 -14.51
C LEU A 54 17.90 6.87 -13.25
N CYS A 55 19.03 7.59 -13.29
CA CYS A 55 19.81 7.90 -12.09
C CYS A 55 18.99 8.70 -11.08
N GLN A 56 18.28 9.73 -11.50
CA GLN A 56 17.43 10.53 -10.61
C GLN A 56 16.34 9.69 -9.93
N ALA A 57 15.66 8.84 -10.71
CA ALA A 57 14.61 7.96 -10.20
C ALA A 57 15.14 6.95 -9.17
N LEU A 58 16.29 6.33 -9.45
CA LEU A 58 16.94 5.40 -8.54
C LEU A 58 17.48 6.11 -7.29
N PHE A 59 18.05 7.31 -7.45
CA PHE A 59 18.51 8.13 -6.34
C PHE A 59 17.35 8.55 -5.42
N TYR A 60 16.18 8.85 -5.98
CA TYR A 60 14.99 9.15 -5.20
C TYR A 60 14.60 8.00 -4.26
N ILE A 61 14.62 6.76 -4.76
CA ILE A 61 14.37 5.55 -3.95
C ILE A 61 15.47 5.39 -2.89
N ALA A 62 16.74 5.54 -3.29
CA ALA A 62 17.89 5.42 -2.39
C ALA A 62 17.87 6.47 -1.26
N ALA A 63 17.43 7.70 -1.54
CA ALA A 63 17.35 8.81 -0.59
C ALA A 63 16.46 8.49 0.61
N GLY A 64 15.35 7.78 0.39
CA GLY A 64 14.51 7.26 1.48
C GLY A 64 15.31 6.35 2.40
N GLU A 65 16.05 5.42 1.80
CA GLU A 65 16.90 4.53 2.56
C GLU A 65 18.01 5.31 3.28
N HIS A 66 18.59 6.36 2.71
CA HIS A 66 19.66 7.19 3.30
C HIS A 66 19.36 7.77 4.70
N ASN A 67 18.11 7.78 5.14
CA ASN A 67 17.68 8.37 6.41
C ASN A 67 17.47 7.37 7.57
N THR A 68 17.62 6.06 7.36
CA THR A 68 17.29 5.06 8.39
C THR A 68 18.49 4.17 8.78
N TRP A 69 18.92 4.14 10.05
CA TRP A 69 19.99 3.29 10.68
C TRP A 69 21.36 3.95 10.94
N SER A 70 22.08 3.43 11.96
CA SER A 70 23.49 3.73 12.30
C SER A 70 24.45 3.08 11.30
N ARG A 71 25.30 3.89 10.63
CA ARG A 71 25.84 3.55 9.29
C ARG A 71 27.33 3.78 9.11
N ARG A 72 27.95 2.95 8.25
CA ARG A 72 29.36 3.06 7.88
C ARG A 72 29.50 3.83 6.56
N ARG A 73 30.55 4.65 6.45
CA ARG A 73 30.87 5.38 5.19
C ARG A 73 31.15 4.45 4.00
N GLU A 74 31.49 3.20 4.29
CA GLU A 74 31.92 2.19 3.30
C GLU A 74 30.77 1.36 2.71
N ASP A 75 29.52 1.59 3.13
CA ASP A 75 28.37 0.84 2.60
C ASP A 75 28.18 1.15 1.10
N LYS A 76 27.95 0.09 0.32
CA LYS A 76 27.82 0.14 -1.14
C LYS A 76 26.35 0.36 -1.52
N ILE A 77 26.06 1.26 -2.45
CA ILE A 77 24.70 1.45 -2.97
C ILE A 77 24.56 0.62 -4.23
N CYS A 78 23.59 -0.29 -4.23
CA CYS A 78 23.40 -1.24 -5.31
C CYS A 78 21.93 -1.30 -5.73
N MET A 79 21.70 -1.60 -7.01
CA MET A 79 20.38 -1.92 -7.53
C MET A 79 20.18 -3.42 -7.57
N PHE A 80 19.00 -3.85 -7.14
CA PHE A 80 18.56 -5.24 -7.14
C PHE A 80 17.23 -5.35 -7.87
N THR A 81 16.95 -6.57 -8.35
CA THR A 81 15.64 -6.96 -8.85
C THR A 81 14.90 -7.74 -7.78
N ILE A 82 13.58 -7.54 -7.69
CA ILE A 82 12.71 -8.30 -6.79
C ILE A 82 11.40 -8.67 -7.50
N PRO A 83 10.86 -9.89 -7.33
CA PRO A 83 9.53 -10.22 -7.83
C PRO A 83 8.49 -9.37 -7.09
N SER A 84 7.51 -8.84 -7.81
CA SER A 84 6.54 -7.90 -7.25
C SER A 84 5.76 -8.44 -6.04
N GLN A 85 5.47 -9.75 -6.00
CA GLN A 85 4.81 -10.38 -4.87
C GLN A 85 5.65 -10.33 -3.59
N LEU A 86 6.97 -10.43 -3.72
CA LEU A 86 7.90 -10.38 -2.61
C LEU A 86 8.08 -8.93 -2.11
N ALA A 87 8.19 -7.98 -3.05
CA ALA A 87 8.31 -6.56 -2.75
C ALA A 87 7.16 -6.03 -1.87
N TYR A 88 5.93 -6.47 -2.13
CA TYR A 88 4.75 -6.05 -1.37
C TYR A 88 4.55 -6.81 -0.06
N ARG A 89 4.65 -8.14 -0.09
CA ARG A 89 4.33 -9.00 1.07
C ARG A 89 5.43 -8.97 2.14
N GLY A 90 6.66 -8.66 1.71
CA GLY A 90 7.85 -8.97 2.48
C GLY A 90 8.19 -10.45 2.43
N ALA A 91 9.44 -10.71 2.74
CA ALA A 91 10.02 -12.04 2.89
C ALA A 91 9.48 -12.76 4.14
N LYS A 92 9.06 -14.03 4.01
CA LYS A 92 8.80 -14.92 5.16
C LYS A 92 9.60 -16.20 5.01
N LEU A 93 10.86 -16.16 5.47
CA LEU A 93 11.74 -17.33 5.48
C LEU A 93 11.02 -18.51 6.12
N LYS A 94 11.02 -19.64 5.42
CA LYS A 94 10.85 -20.94 6.03
C LYS A 94 12.10 -21.76 5.72
N PHE A 95 12.70 -22.30 6.77
CA PHE A 95 13.65 -23.39 6.60
C PHE A 95 12.81 -24.63 6.29
N THR A 96 13.02 -25.24 5.12
CA THR A 96 12.52 -26.60 4.90
C THR A 96 13.31 -27.58 5.77
N SER A 97 12.77 -28.77 6.00
CA SER A 97 13.44 -29.84 6.75
C SER A 97 14.82 -30.19 6.20
N ASP A 98 15.04 -29.89 4.92
CA ASP A 98 16.22 -30.31 4.15
C ASP A 98 17.29 -29.20 4.11
N GLY A 99 17.13 -28.13 4.88
CA GLY A 99 18.07 -27.01 4.95
C GLY A 99 17.98 -26.03 3.78
N GLU A 100 17.06 -26.24 2.83
CA GLU A 100 16.84 -25.29 1.75
C GLU A 100 16.12 -24.03 2.24
N MET A 101 16.70 -22.88 1.91
CA MET A 101 16.09 -21.57 2.17
C MET A 101 14.99 -21.33 1.14
N GLY A 102 13.72 -21.47 1.55
CA GLY A 102 12.58 -21.39 0.65
C GLY A 102 11.51 -20.40 1.09
N ASP A 103 10.97 -19.65 0.14
CA ASP A 103 9.72 -18.92 0.30
C ASP A 103 8.71 -19.42 -0.73
N ARG A 104 7.48 -19.67 -0.27
CA ARG A 104 6.39 -20.15 -1.14
C ARG A 104 6.10 -19.20 -2.31
N VAL A 105 6.38 -17.91 -2.14
CA VAL A 105 6.25 -16.90 -3.20
C VAL A 105 7.33 -17.09 -4.24
N LEU A 106 8.59 -17.27 -3.83
CA LEU A 106 9.69 -17.54 -4.77
C LEU A 106 9.49 -18.87 -5.50
N GLY A 107 9.03 -19.92 -4.80
CA GLY A 107 8.67 -21.18 -5.45
C GLY A 107 7.60 -21.01 -6.54
N ARG A 108 6.56 -20.21 -6.28
CA ARG A 108 5.53 -19.91 -7.29
C ARG A 108 6.03 -19.02 -8.42
N ALA A 109 6.88 -18.03 -8.12
CA ALA A 109 7.45 -17.12 -9.10
C ALA A 109 8.44 -17.82 -10.05
N LYS A 110 9.06 -18.93 -9.62
CA LYS A 110 9.86 -19.79 -10.52
C LYS A 110 9.01 -20.41 -11.63
N ASP A 111 7.79 -20.83 -11.28
CA ASP A 111 6.89 -21.55 -12.20
C ASP A 111 5.88 -20.62 -12.91
N GLN A 112 5.83 -19.33 -12.57
CA GLN A 112 4.85 -18.37 -13.07
C GLN A 112 5.50 -17.03 -13.40
N ARG A 113 5.08 -16.40 -14.50
CA ARG A 113 5.55 -15.05 -14.86
C ARG A 113 5.08 -14.03 -13.80
N ASP A 114 6.03 -13.40 -13.13
CA ASP A 114 5.83 -12.29 -12.18
C ASP A 114 6.58 -11.06 -12.70
N SER A 115 6.03 -9.86 -12.49
CA SER A 115 6.68 -8.61 -12.89
C SER A 115 7.92 -8.37 -12.02
N THR A 116 9.01 -7.98 -12.65
CA THR A 116 10.26 -7.59 -11.97
C THR A 116 10.21 -6.13 -11.58
N TRP A 117 10.51 -5.84 -10.30
CA TRP A 117 10.65 -4.48 -9.80
C TRP A 117 12.11 -4.21 -9.45
N LEU A 118 12.55 -2.96 -9.66
CA LEU A 118 13.90 -2.48 -9.39
C LEU A 118 13.91 -1.71 -8.07
N ILE A 119 14.88 -2.00 -7.23
CA ILE A 119 15.08 -1.34 -5.95
C ILE A 119 16.55 -0.98 -5.74
N VAL A 120 16.79 0.14 -5.08
CA VAL A 120 18.12 0.51 -4.60
C VAL A 120 18.21 0.27 -3.10
N CYS A 121 19.21 -0.48 -2.65
CA CYS A 121 19.50 -0.64 -1.23
C CYS A 121 21.00 -0.65 -0.93
N ASN A 122 21.33 -0.42 0.35
CA ASN A 122 22.70 -0.44 0.85
C ASN A 122 23.15 -1.87 1.12
N GLN A 123 24.28 -2.23 0.52
CA GLN A 123 25.02 -3.46 0.79
C GLN A 123 26.07 -3.21 1.90
N THR A 124 25.90 -3.90 3.04
CA THR A 124 26.84 -3.93 4.17
C THR A 124 27.79 -5.13 4.02
N ARG A 125 28.98 -5.12 4.64
CA ARG A 125 30.09 -6.07 4.33
C ARG A 125 29.71 -7.57 4.47
N SER A 126 30.28 -8.37 3.54
CA SER A 126 30.16 -9.83 3.31
C SER A 126 28.71 -10.31 3.10
N ILE A 127 28.46 -10.85 1.89
CA ILE A 127 27.15 -11.35 1.43
C ILE A 127 26.88 -12.76 2.01
N ASP A 128 27.66 -13.24 2.98
CA ASP A 128 27.70 -14.65 3.37
C ASP A 128 26.60 -15.10 4.36
N GLN A 129 25.45 -14.42 4.43
CA GLN A 129 24.38 -14.77 5.39
C GLN A 129 22.96 -14.61 4.80
N PRO A 130 22.00 -15.49 5.17
CA PRO A 130 20.55 -15.43 4.88
C PRO A 130 19.82 -14.11 5.24
N PHE A 131 20.50 -13.15 5.85
CA PHE A 131 19.92 -11.92 6.41
C PHE A 131 19.41 -10.96 5.32
N TRP A 132 20.02 -10.98 4.13
CA TRP A 132 19.62 -10.15 2.97
C TRP A 132 18.19 -10.40 2.50
N TYR A 133 17.69 -11.61 2.73
CA TYR A 133 16.34 -12.00 2.36
C TYR A 133 15.26 -11.08 2.94
N ASN A 134 15.49 -10.52 4.14
CA ASN A 134 14.53 -9.60 4.76
C ASN A 134 14.79 -8.13 4.40
N LEU A 135 16.00 -7.78 3.93
CA LEU A 135 16.39 -6.39 3.68
C LEU A 135 15.75 -5.85 2.41
N ILE A 136 15.93 -6.52 1.26
CA ILE A 136 15.43 -6.04 -0.04
C ILE A 136 13.90 -5.85 -0.02
N PRO A 137 13.09 -6.81 0.46
CA PRO A 137 11.63 -6.62 0.51
C PRO A 137 11.21 -5.57 1.54
N THR A 138 11.99 -5.38 2.61
CA THR A 138 11.70 -4.31 3.60
C THR A 138 12.01 -2.94 3.03
N SER A 139 13.14 -2.76 2.36
CA SER A 139 13.46 -1.53 1.64
C SER A 139 12.40 -1.24 0.57
N ALA A 140 11.94 -2.27 -0.18
CA ALA A 140 10.93 -2.12 -1.22
C ALA A 140 9.64 -1.54 -0.66
N ARG A 141 9.17 -2.13 0.43
CA ARG A 141 7.97 -1.68 1.14
C ARG A 141 8.13 -0.29 1.76
N ASN A 142 9.33 0.05 2.24
CA ASN A 142 9.55 1.29 2.98
C ASN A 142 9.84 2.49 2.09
N PHE A 143 10.55 2.28 0.98
CA PHE A 143 11.09 3.34 0.14
C PHE A 143 10.60 3.27 -1.32
N GLY A 144 9.88 2.20 -1.67
CA GLY A 144 9.33 1.97 -3.00
C GLY A 144 10.29 1.26 -3.95
N CYS A 145 9.80 1.02 -5.16
CA CYS A 145 10.53 0.43 -6.28
C CYS A 145 10.22 1.18 -7.57
N LEU A 146 11.03 0.98 -8.61
CA LEU A 146 10.60 1.20 -10.00
C LEU A 146 10.03 -0.11 -10.54
N ALA A 147 8.91 -0.01 -11.24
CA ALA A 147 8.25 -1.14 -11.85
C ALA A 147 7.86 -0.81 -13.28
N GLU A 148 7.83 -1.83 -14.13
CA GLU A 148 7.27 -1.65 -15.47
C GLU A 148 5.77 -1.38 -15.38
N PHE A 149 5.34 -0.29 -16.02
CA PHE A 149 3.95 0.06 -16.19
C PHE A 149 3.31 -0.94 -17.14
N SER A 150 2.31 -1.67 -16.65
CA SER A 150 1.53 -2.58 -17.47
C SER A 150 0.07 -2.59 -17.04
N ASP A 151 -0.81 -2.27 -18.00
CA ASP A 151 -2.26 -2.38 -17.89
C ASP A 151 -2.77 -3.82 -18.11
N THR A 152 -1.99 -4.63 -18.84
CA THR A 152 -2.35 -5.93 -19.41
C THR A 152 -1.57 -7.13 -18.84
N PHE A 153 -0.79 -6.96 -17.76
CA PHE A 153 0.08 -8.04 -17.25
C PHE A 153 -0.68 -9.34 -16.91
N ASN A 154 -0.53 -10.37 -17.75
CA ASN A 154 -1.22 -11.66 -17.66
C ASN A 154 -0.49 -12.70 -16.77
N GLY A 155 0.21 -12.24 -15.73
CA GLY A 155 0.89 -13.09 -14.75
C GLY A 155 0.26 -13.01 -13.36
N VAL A 156 0.86 -13.70 -12.40
CA VAL A 156 0.41 -13.68 -10.99
C VAL A 156 0.96 -12.49 -10.20
N GLY A 157 1.81 -11.69 -10.82
CA GLY A 157 2.45 -10.50 -10.23
C GLY A 157 1.50 -9.35 -9.92
N GLN A 158 1.98 -8.43 -9.09
CA GLN A 158 1.36 -7.15 -8.79
C GLN A 158 1.57 -6.17 -9.96
N ARG A 159 0.51 -5.43 -10.28
CA ARG A 159 0.56 -4.37 -11.28
C ARG A 159 0.80 -3.03 -10.62
N VAL A 160 1.50 -2.14 -11.32
CA VAL A 160 1.63 -0.74 -10.93
C VAL A 160 0.82 0.13 -11.86
N ARG A 161 0.15 1.13 -11.28
CA ARG A 161 -0.69 2.09 -12.01
C ARG A 161 -0.34 3.49 -11.60
N LEU A 162 -0.56 4.43 -12.51
CA LEU A 162 -0.55 5.85 -12.17
C LEU A 162 -1.82 6.21 -11.41
N ILE A 163 -1.68 7.09 -10.43
CA ILE A 163 -2.78 7.60 -9.62
C ILE A 163 -3.15 8.97 -10.14
N ASP A 164 -4.41 9.15 -10.55
CA ASP A 164 -4.97 10.49 -10.78
C ASP A 164 -5.05 11.22 -9.43
N PRO A 165 -4.35 12.36 -9.25
CA PRO A 165 -4.43 13.10 -7.99
C PRO A 165 -5.80 13.75 -7.76
N ALA A 166 -6.57 14.03 -8.81
CA ALA A 166 -7.86 14.68 -8.70
C ALA A 166 -8.99 13.70 -8.36
N ASN A 167 -8.95 12.47 -8.89
CA ASN A 167 -10.10 11.57 -8.82
C ASN A 167 -9.77 10.20 -8.20
N VAL A 168 -10.62 9.72 -7.29
CA VAL A 168 -10.60 8.31 -6.85
C VAL A 168 -11.11 7.41 -7.98
N ASP A 169 -10.33 6.39 -8.32
CA ASP A 169 -10.77 5.29 -9.18
C ASP A 169 -11.68 4.34 -8.40
N PHE A 170 -12.98 4.65 -8.37
CA PHE A 170 -13.99 3.81 -7.72
C PHE A 170 -14.18 2.45 -8.40
N GLU A 171 -13.83 2.30 -9.67
CA GLU A 171 -13.90 0.99 -10.35
C GLU A 171 -12.79 0.05 -9.83
N ALA A 172 -11.59 0.56 -9.57
CA ALA A 172 -10.59 -0.20 -8.84
C ALA A 172 -11.05 -0.56 -7.43
N VAL A 173 -11.68 0.36 -6.69
CA VAL A 173 -12.20 0.09 -5.35
C VAL A 173 -13.27 -1.01 -5.38
N LYS A 174 -14.24 -0.93 -6.31
CA LYS A 174 -15.27 -1.96 -6.50
C LYS A 174 -14.64 -3.32 -6.85
N ARG A 175 -13.63 -3.35 -7.73
CA ARG A 175 -12.89 -4.59 -8.05
C ARG A 175 -12.18 -5.17 -6.82
N TRP A 176 -11.54 -4.35 -5.99
CA TRP A 176 -10.89 -4.81 -4.76
C TRP A 176 -11.90 -5.40 -3.76
N LEU A 177 -13.05 -4.74 -3.60
CA LEU A 177 -14.12 -5.24 -2.75
C LEU A 177 -14.71 -6.55 -3.28
N ALA A 178 -14.98 -6.63 -4.58
CA ALA A 178 -15.50 -7.82 -5.26
C ALA A 178 -14.52 -9.01 -5.15
N HIS A 179 -13.22 -8.75 -5.34
CA HIS A 179 -12.18 -9.76 -5.14
C HIS A 179 -12.15 -10.24 -3.70
N CYS A 180 -12.24 -9.33 -2.73
CA CYS A 180 -12.28 -9.67 -1.32
C CYS A 180 -13.50 -10.55 -0.97
N THR A 181 -14.67 -10.24 -1.56
CA THR A 181 -15.88 -11.02 -1.36
C THR A 181 -15.84 -12.40 -2.03
N GLY A 182 -15.31 -12.48 -3.25
CA GLY A 182 -15.29 -13.73 -4.02
C GLY A 182 -14.18 -14.70 -3.60
N VAL A 183 -13.06 -14.21 -3.06
CA VAL A 183 -11.86 -15.05 -2.87
C VAL A 183 -11.56 -15.36 -1.40
N HIS A 184 -11.88 -14.47 -0.45
CA HIS A 184 -11.40 -14.63 0.94
C HIS A 184 -12.35 -15.38 1.89
N GLY A 185 -13.53 -15.82 1.42
CA GLY A 185 -14.47 -16.60 2.23
C GLY A 185 -14.73 -15.99 3.61
N GLU A 186 -14.87 -16.83 4.64
CA GLU A 186 -15.22 -16.40 6.01
C GLU A 186 -14.18 -15.51 6.71
N LEU A 187 -12.93 -15.46 6.20
CA LEU A 187 -11.87 -14.63 6.77
C LEU A 187 -12.23 -13.13 6.68
N CYS A 188 -12.79 -12.72 5.54
CA CYS A 188 -13.24 -11.35 5.32
C CYS A 188 -14.77 -11.23 5.30
N ASN A 189 -15.48 -12.31 4.97
CA ASN A 189 -16.92 -12.36 4.76
C ASN A 189 -17.55 -13.28 5.82
N PRO A 190 -17.77 -12.85 7.07
CA PRO A 190 -18.52 -13.67 8.00
C PRO A 190 -19.84 -14.11 7.36
N GLY A 191 -20.24 -15.36 7.57
CA GLY A 191 -21.50 -15.88 7.04
C GLY A 191 -22.69 -15.00 7.44
N GLU A 192 -23.81 -15.15 6.73
CA GLU A 192 -25.07 -14.44 6.96
C GLU A 192 -25.71 -14.84 8.31
N GLY A 193 -25.04 -14.51 9.41
CA GLY A 193 -25.58 -14.53 10.75
C GLY A 193 -26.05 -13.13 11.15
N LYS A 194 -26.95 -13.04 12.14
CA LYS A 194 -27.30 -11.77 12.76
C LYS A 194 -26.01 -11.10 13.26
N ARG A 195 -25.62 -9.98 12.63
CA ARG A 195 -24.49 -9.16 13.10
C ARG A 195 -24.64 -8.90 14.59
N SER A 196 -23.57 -9.05 15.35
CA SER A 196 -23.58 -8.75 16.80
C SER A 196 -23.43 -7.25 17.02
N LEU A 197 -24.43 -6.47 16.61
CA LEU A 197 -24.44 -5.02 16.77
C LEU A 197 -25.05 -4.62 18.12
N PRO A 198 -24.63 -3.48 18.71
CA PRO A 198 -25.29 -2.93 19.89
C PRO A 198 -26.74 -2.52 19.56
N LYS A 199 -27.59 -2.47 20.59
CA LYS A 199 -28.99 -2.05 20.43
C LYS A 199 -29.06 -0.59 19.98
N GLY A 200 -30.07 -0.28 19.17
CA GLY A 200 -30.36 1.09 18.73
C GLY A 200 -29.25 1.72 17.89
N LEU A 201 -28.48 0.92 17.14
CA LEU A 201 -27.46 1.46 16.25
C LEU A 201 -28.12 2.32 15.17
N ALA A 202 -27.84 3.62 15.22
CA ALA A 202 -28.26 4.57 14.22
C ALA A 202 -27.18 4.72 13.14
N VAL A 203 -27.60 5.01 11.91
CA VAL A 203 -26.74 5.22 10.75
C VAL A 203 -27.29 6.39 9.93
N ILE A 204 -26.39 7.07 9.22
CA ILE A 204 -26.76 8.09 8.24
C ILE A 204 -27.14 7.37 6.95
N ASN A 205 -28.37 7.55 6.50
CA ASN A 205 -28.81 7.14 5.19
C ASN A 205 -28.35 8.18 4.15
N CYS A 206 -27.44 7.81 3.27
CA CYS A 206 -26.85 8.71 2.27
C CYS A 206 -27.87 9.27 1.28
N THR A 207 -28.97 8.56 1.03
CA THR A 207 -30.02 9.00 0.11
C THR A 207 -30.92 10.05 0.76
N THR A 208 -31.39 9.79 1.98
CA THR A 208 -32.31 10.71 2.69
C THR A 208 -31.56 11.80 3.44
N ARG A 209 -30.24 11.63 3.67
CA ARG A 209 -29.38 12.45 4.53
C ARG A 209 -29.90 12.54 5.97
N LYS A 210 -30.57 11.50 6.45
CA LYS A 210 -31.14 11.44 7.80
C LYS A 210 -30.47 10.36 8.63
N LEU A 211 -30.48 10.58 9.95
CA LEU A 211 -30.11 9.59 10.93
C LEU A 211 -31.30 8.62 11.14
N GLU A 212 -31.08 7.34 10.87
CA GLU A 212 -32.10 6.30 10.87
C GLU A 212 -31.56 5.05 11.58
N PRO A 213 -32.41 4.21 12.22
CA PRO A 213 -31.96 2.90 12.71
C PRO A 213 -31.44 2.04 11.58
N LEU A 214 -30.33 1.31 11.78
CA LEU A 214 -29.79 0.42 10.75
C LEU A 214 -30.82 -0.66 10.37
N PRO A 215 -31.30 -0.70 9.11
CA PRO A 215 -32.21 -1.75 8.66
C PRO A 215 -31.60 -3.15 8.79
N THR A 216 -32.44 -4.16 9.03
CA THR A 216 -31.95 -5.55 9.16
C THR A 216 -31.43 -6.05 7.81
N GLY A 217 -30.23 -6.64 7.82
CA GLY A 217 -29.65 -7.29 6.63
C GLY A 217 -29.01 -6.35 5.60
N VAL A 218 -29.04 -5.02 5.80
CA VAL A 218 -28.45 -4.09 4.84
C VAL A 218 -26.97 -3.85 5.10
N LYS A 219 -26.21 -3.53 4.05
CA LYS A 219 -24.80 -3.17 4.17
C LYS A 219 -24.61 -1.78 4.77
N PHE A 220 -23.60 -1.61 5.61
CA PHE A 220 -23.21 -0.29 6.12
C PHE A 220 -21.68 -0.16 6.16
N ALA A 221 -21.20 1.08 6.06
CA ALA A 221 -19.79 1.41 6.18
C ALA A 221 -19.55 2.26 7.42
N ALA A 222 -18.47 2.00 8.14
CA ALA A 222 -18.03 2.84 9.25
C ALA A 222 -16.99 3.85 8.78
N LEU A 223 -17.04 5.10 9.26
CA LEU A 223 -16.05 6.13 8.93
C LEU A 223 -15.28 6.51 10.19
N SER A 224 -13.98 6.78 10.02
CA SER A 224 -13.09 7.12 11.12
C SER A 224 -13.40 8.47 11.77
N TYR A 225 -13.78 9.51 11.00
CA TYR A 225 -14.12 10.85 11.54
C TYR A 225 -14.52 11.89 10.47
N VAL A 226 -14.19 11.69 9.19
CA VAL A 226 -14.52 12.64 8.10
C VAL A 226 -15.81 12.23 7.42
N TRP A 227 -16.69 13.20 7.16
CA TRP A 227 -17.83 13.06 6.25
C TRP A 227 -17.55 13.85 4.98
N GLY A 228 -17.97 13.33 3.83
CA GLY A 228 -17.85 13.98 2.53
C GLY A 228 -18.86 13.40 1.54
N ASP A 229 -18.83 13.86 0.30
CA ASP A 229 -19.73 13.37 -0.76
C ASP A 229 -19.69 11.84 -0.90
N THR A 230 -20.82 11.28 -1.31
CA THR A 230 -21.12 9.84 -1.33
C THR A 230 -19.97 9.00 -1.89
N LEU A 231 -19.44 8.10 -1.07
CA LEU A 231 -18.55 7.03 -1.52
C LEU A 231 -19.31 6.18 -2.55
N GLN A 232 -18.86 6.18 -3.81
CA GLN A 232 -19.48 5.41 -4.89
C GLN A 232 -19.10 3.92 -4.83
N VAL A 233 -19.19 3.33 -3.65
CA VAL A 233 -18.82 1.94 -3.34
C VAL A 233 -20.03 1.02 -3.14
N GLY A 234 -21.24 1.52 -3.39
CA GLY A 234 -22.48 0.74 -3.31
C GLY A 234 -22.97 0.47 -1.88
N ILE A 235 -22.61 1.33 -0.92
CA ILE A 235 -23.08 1.27 0.47
C ILE A 235 -23.77 2.59 0.80
N ASN A 236 -25.06 2.53 1.13
CA ASN A 236 -25.89 3.72 1.34
C ASN A 236 -26.08 4.10 2.82
N PHE A 237 -25.56 3.28 3.74
CA PHE A 237 -25.68 3.52 5.17
C PHE A 237 -24.30 3.73 5.78
N LEU A 238 -24.10 4.87 6.43
CA LEU A 238 -22.84 5.24 7.04
C LEU A 238 -22.96 5.35 8.55
N TRP A 239 -22.02 4.75 9.27
CA TRP A 239 -21.85 4.95 10.70
C TRP A 239 -20.66 5.87 10.94
N VAL A 240 -20.88 6.96 11.68
CA VAL A 240 -19.84 7.92 12.08
C VAL A 240 -19.99 8.15 13.57
N ASP A 241 -18.95 7.90 14.36
CA ASP A 241 -18.98 7.97 15.82
C ASP A 241 -19.61 9.28 16.34
N ARG A 242 -19.20 10.43 15.80
CA ARG A 242 -19.67 11.76 16.18
C ARG A 242 -21.16 11.97 15.97
N TYR A 243 -21.75 11.37 14.94
CA TYR A 243 -23.14 11.65 14.53
C TYR A 243 -24.11 10.53 14.88
N CYS A 244 -23.63 9.29 14.89
CA CYS A 244 -24.46 8.10 15.06
C CYS A 244 -24.55 7.64 16.52
N LEU A 245 -23.61 8.05 17.38
CA LEU A 245 -23.75 7.85 18.81
C LEU A 245 -24.79 8.84 19.39
N PRO A 246 -25.58 8.44 20.40
CA PRO A 246 -26.42 9.36 21.12
C PRO A 246 -25.58 10.52 21.71
N GLN A 247 -26.03 11.75 21.48
CA GLN A 247 -25.30 12.94 21.95
C GLN A 247 -25.44 13.13 23.46
N GLN A 248 -26.61 12.79 24.00
CA GLN A 248 -26.89 12.83 25.43
C GLN A 248 -26.28 11.61 26.14
N GLU A 249 -25.81 11.81 27.37
CA GLU A 249 -25.40 10.70 28.23
C GLU A 249 -26.58 9.81 28.56
N CYS A 250 -26.55 8.57 28.06
CA CYS A 250 -27.59 7.57 28.24
C CYS A 250 -26.99 6.16 28.31
N PRO A 251 -27.69 5.18 28.90
CA PRO A 251 -27.24 3.79 28.96
C PRO A 251 -26.88 3.21 27.59
N GLU A 252 -27.63 3.58 26.55
CA GLU A 252 -27.42 3.16 25.16
C GLU A 252 -26.08 3.67 24.61
N LYS A 253 -25.74 4.94 24.87
CA LYS A 253 -24.44 5.52 24.48
C LYS A 253 -23.29 4.73 25.12
N ARG A 254 -23.40 4.46 26.43
CA ARG A 254 -22.39 3.68 27.17
C ARG A 254 -22.26 2.26 26.60
N GLU A 255 -23.37 1.59 26.29
CA GLU A 255 -23.35 0.27 25.67
C GLU A 255 -22.67 0.31 24.29
N GLN A 256 -23.02 1.29 23.45
CA GLN A 256 -22.44 1.44 22.12
C GLN A 256 -20.93 1.72 22.18
N ILE A 257 -20.47 2.59 23.08
CA ILE A 257 -19.04 2.87 23.30
C ILE A 257 -18.30 1.59 23.74
N GLN A 258 -18.86 0.84 24.69
CA GLN A 258 -18.27 -0.43 25.13
C GLN A 258 -18.22 -1.49 24.02
N LYS A 259 -19.14 -1.42 23.06
CA LYS A 259 -19.26 -2.35 21.93
C LYS A 259 -18.80 -1.75 20.60
N MET A 260 -18.07 -0.63 20.60
CA MET A 260 -17.67 0.07 19.38
C MET A 260 -16.79 -0.80 18.47
N HIS A 261 -15.91 -1.60 19.05
CA HIS A 261 -15.15 -2.64 18.35
C HIS A 261 -16.04 -3.58 17.52
N LYS A 262 -17.26 -3.91 17.98
CA LYS A 262 -18.20 -4.74 17.20
C LYS A 262 -18.77 -4.01 16.00
N ILE A 263 -19.02 -2.70 16.10
CA ILE A 263 -19.50 -1.89 14.99
C ILE A 263 -18.46 -1.92 13.86
N TYR A 264 -17.20 -1.62 14.16
CA TYR A 264 -16.10 -1.70 13.19
C TYR A 264 -15.88 -3.12 12.64
N ARG A 265 -15.99 -4.15 13.49
CA ARG A 265 -15.85 -5.55 13.05
C ARG A 265 -16.91 -5.97 12.04
N GLU A 266 -18.14 -5.54 12.28
CA GLU A 266 -19.35 -5.98 11.56
C GLU A 266 -19.73 -5.05 10.40
N ALA A 267 -19.04 -3.91 10.26
CA ALA A 267 -19.14 -3.07 9.08
C ALA A 267 -18.66 -3.81 7.83
N ASP A 268 -19.35 -3.59 6.70
CA ASP A 268 -18.96 -4.20 5.42
C ASP A 268 -17.68 -3.57 4.86
N LEU A 269 -17.46 -2.31 5.23
CA LEU A 269 -16.29 -1.50 4.89
C LEU A 269 -16.04 -0.47 5.98
N THR A 270 -14.80 -0.29 6.39
CA THR A 270 -14.39 0.87 7.18
C THR A 270 -13.57 1.82 6.32
N VAL A 271 -13.97 3.07 6.25
CA VAL A 271 -13.26 4.12 5.52
C VAL A 271 -12.43 4.89 6.53
N ILE A 272 -11.11 4.79 6.37
CA ILE A 272 -10.14 5.43 7.22
C ILE A 272 -9.57 6.61 6.46
N VAL A 273 -9.73 7.80 7.00
CA VAL A 273 -9.02 8.98 6.50
C VAL A 273 -7.78 9.15 7.35
N ALA A 274 -6.61 8.80 6.80
CA ALA A 274 -5.31 9.04 7.43
C ALA A 274 -4.68 10.34 6.90
N ALA A 275 -5.47 11.21 6.26
CA ALA A 275 -5.04 12.49 5.71
C ALA A 275 -5.59 13.65 6.53
N GLY A 276 -4.80 14.71 6.67
CA GLY A 276 -5.18 15.91 7.41
C GLY A 276 -5.19 15.75 8.93
N ASP A 277 -5.51 16.85 9.60
CA ASP A 277 -5.45 16.96 11.07
C ASP A 277 -6.83 17.01 11.73
N GLY A 278 -7.91 17.00 10.94
CA GLY A 278 -9.26 17.23 11.44
C GLY A 278 -10.39 16.77 10.53
N PRO A 279 -11.63 16.80 11.03
CA PRO A 279 -12.83 16.34 10.34
C PRO A 279 -13.16 17.16 9.09
N ASP A 280 -12.71 18.41 9.02
CA ASP A 280 -13.02 19.35 7.93
C ASP A 280 -12.00 19.26 6.77
N TYR A 281 -11.01 18.37 6.86
CA TYR A 281 -10.01 18.19 5.81
C TYR A 281 -10.60 17.63 4.50
N GLY A 282 -11.71 16.91 4.59
CA GLY A 282 -12.32 16.22 3.46
C GLY A 282 -11.61 14.92 3.05
N LEU A 283 -12.11 14.32 1.97
CA LEU A 283 -11.63 13.06 1.42
C LEU A 283 -10.70 13.30 0.21
N PRO A 284 -9.42 12.93 0.28
CA PRO A 284 -8.47 13.10 -0.82
C PRO A 284 -8.87 12.36 -2.11
N GLY A 285 -8.97 13.09 -3.21
CA GLY A 285 -9.45 12.69 -4.53
C GLY A 285 -10.98 12.57 -4.64
N ILE A 286 -11.73 13.09 -3.67
CA ILE A 286 -13.20 13.20 -3.70
C ILE A 286 -13.61 14.65 -3.46
N SER A 287 -13.43 15.14 -2.23
CA SER A 287 -13.81 16.51 -1.85
C SER A 287 -12.62 17.46 -1.80
N THR A 288 -11.40 16.93 -1.74
CA THR A 288 -10.15 17.70 -1.85
C THR A 288 -9.19 16.98 -2.80
N PRO A 289 -8.39 17.68 -3.61
CA PRO A 289 -7.39 17.02 -4.45
C PRO A 289 -6.31 16.36 -3.59
N ARG A 290 -5.80 15.20 -4.03
CA ARG A 290 -4.59 14.62 -3.40
C ARG A 290 -3.39 15.49 -3.67
N VAL A 291 -2.46 15.52 -2.73
CA VAL A 291 -1.13 16.03 -3.03
C VAL A 291 -0.49 15.03 -3.99
N SER A 292 0.04 15.51 -5.11
CA SER A 292 0.73 14.62 -6.05
C SER A 292 2.00 14.09 -5.37
N ALA A 293 2.02 12.79 -5.09
CA ALA A 293 3.23 12.14 -4.61
C ALA A 293 4.33 12.36 -5.66
N PRO A 294 5.59 12.58 -5.24
CA PRO A 294 6.69 12.49 -6.18
C PRO A 294 6.60 11.11 -6.83
N SER A 295 6.29 11.10 -8.12
CA SER A 295 6.15 9.89 -8.90
C SER A 295 7.13 9.97 -10.04
N VAL A 296 7.74 8.83 -10.31
CA VAL A 296 8.58 8.61 -11.47
C VAL A 296 7.68 8.03 -12.55
N ASP A 297 7.72 8.58 -13.77
CA ASP A 297 7.13 8.02 -14.99
C ASP A 297 8.13 8.23 -16.13
N LEU A 298 8.96 7.23 -16.39
CA LEU A 298 10.04 7.27 -17.37
C LEU A 298 9.72 6.37 -18.55
N ARG A 299 10.05 6.83 -19.76
CA ARG A 299 10.01 6.02 -20.98
C ARG A 299 11.42 5.77 -21.47
N LEU A 300 11.88 4.53 -21.40
CA LEU A 300 13.23 4.09 -21.78
C LEU A 300 13.10 3.00 -22.85
N GLY A 301 13.24 3.38 -24.12
CA GLY A 301 13.01 2.48 -25.24
C GLY A 301 11.57 1.92 -25.23
N ALA A 302 11.45 0.58 -25.22
CA ALA A 302 10.17 -0.11 -25.13
C ALA A 302 9.55 -0.13 -23.72
N HIS A 303 10.33 0.22 -22.69
CA HIS A 303 9.88 0.14 -21.30
C HIS A 303 9.33 1.47 -20.80
N ARG A 304 8.23 1.39 -20.06
CA ARG A 304 7.73 2.51 -19.27
C ARG A 304 7.87 2.17 -17.79
N LEU A 305 8.75 2.86 -17.07
CA LEU A 305 9.02 2.59 -15.65
C LEU A 305 8.31 3.62 -14.78
N VAL A 306 7.63 3.13 -13.75
CA VAL A 306 6.89 3.95 -12.78
C VAL A 306 7.28 3.63 -11.35
N SER A 307 7.30 4.64 -10.47
CA SER A 307 7.55 4.40 -9.05
C SER A 307 6.32 3.86 -8.34
N THR A 308 6.49 2.86 -7.46
CA THR A 308 5.40 2.35 -6.60
C THR A 308 5.01 3.32 -5.48
N GLY A 309 5.88 4.29 -5.17
CA GLY A 309 5.75 5.15 -3.99
C GLY A 309 5.93 4.39 -2.67
N LEU A 310 5.63 5.07 -1.56
CA LEU A 310 5.63 4.48 -0.22
C LEU A 310 4.47 3.48 -0.06
N SER A 311 4.68 2.41 0.70
CA SER A 311 3.58 1.53 1.09
C SER A 311 2.51 2.27 1.89
N ALA A 312 1.28 1.75 1.87
CA ALA A 312 0.19 2.30 2.66
C ALA A 312 0.54 2.36 4.16
N GLN A 313 1.24 1.35 4.67
CA GLN A 313 1.71 1.29 6.05
C GLN A 313 2.60 2.49 6.40
N GLU A 314 3.60 2.77 5.56
CA GLU A 314 4.50 3.91 5.77
C GLU A 314 3.79 5.25 5.60
N ALA A 315 2.89 5.35 4.62
CA ALA A 315 2.09 6.55 4.41
C ALA A 315 1.17 6.87 5.60
N ILE A 316 0.76 5.85 6.37
CA ILE A 316 -0.08 5.99 7.57
C ILE A 316 0.76 6.25 8.83
N ARG A 317 1.97 5.70 8.94
CA ARG A 317 2.75 5.61 10.19
C ARG A 317 2.89 6.94 10.94
N ASN A 318 3.08 8.04 10.22
CA ASN A 318 3.34 9.37 10.79
C ASN A 318 2.12 10.31 10.72
N THR A 319 0.93 9.77 10.52
CA THR A 319 -0.30 10.57 10.40
C THR A 319 -0.92 10.88 11.76
N THR A 320 -1.67 11.98 11.85
CA THR A 320 -2.47 12.33 13.04
C THR A 320 -3.50 11.25 13.40
N TRP A 321 -3.95 10.48 12.41
CA TRP A 321 -4.75 9.29 12.66
C TRP A 321 -3.95 8.24 13.46
N ALA A 322 -2.76 7.85 12.99
CA ALA A 322 -1.96 6.81 13.63
C ALA A 322 -1.50 7.13 15.07
N SER A 323 -1.50 8.41 15.48
CA SER A 323 -1.17 8.81 16.85
C SER A 323 -2.32 8.68 17.85
N ARG A 324 -3.56 8.49 17.39
CA ARG A 324 -4.77 8.45 18.23
C ARG A 324 -5.08 7.04 18.71
N ALA A 325 -5.29 6.85 20.01
CA ALA A 325 -5.52 5.53 20.60
C ALA A 325 -6.75 4.78 20.05
N TRP A 326 -7.82 5.48 19.68
CA TRP A 326 -9.05 4.88 19.15
C TRP A 326 -8.91 4.29 17.74
N THR A 327 -7.85 4.64 17.02
CA THR A 327 -7.57 4.10 15.67
C THR A 327 -7.21 2.62 15.67
N PHE A 328 -6.86 2.05 16.83
CA PHE A 328 -6.76 0.61 16.99
C PHE A 328 -8.12 -0.07 16.73
N GLN A 329 -9.24 0.52 17.17
CA GLN A 329 -10.55 -0.09 16.93
C GLN A 329 -10.94 -0.01 15.45
N GLU A 330 -10.67 1.13 14.82
CA GLU A 330 -10.91 1.36 13.39
C GLU A 330 -10.04 0.47 12.51
N GLY A 331 -8.73 0.43 12.79
CA GLY A 331 -7.73 -0.28 11.99
C GLY A 331 -7.70 -1.77 12.29
N LEU A 332 -7.48 -2.17 13.54
CA LEU A 332 -7.22 -3.57 13.87
C LEU A 332 -8.46 -4.46 13.75
N VAL A 333 -9.64 -3.92 14.04
CA VAL A 333 -10.86 -4.73 14.19
C VAL A 333 -11.67 -4.82 12.87
N SER A 334 -11.54 -3.82 12.01
CA SER A 334 -12.24 -3.78 10.73
C SER A 334 -11.73 -4.84 9.75
N ARG A 335 -12.65 -5.65 9.22
CA ARG A 335 -12.30 -6.74 8.27
C ARG A 335 -11.84 -6.21 6.92
N ARG A 336 -12.50 -5.15 6.41
CA ARG A 336 -12.16 -4.44 5.17
C ARG A 336 -11.96 -2.96 5.47
N LYS A 337 -10.88 -2.40 4.95
CA LYS A 337 -10.49 -1.00 5.16
C LYS A 337 -10.19 -0.36 3.82
N LEU A 338 -10.76 0.81 3.58
CA LEU A 338 -10.32 1.71 2.52
C LEU A 338 -9.61 2.89 3.18
N VAL A 339 -8.30 2.99 3.00
CA VAL A 339 -7.48 4.01 3.65
C VAL A 339 -7.14 5.12 2.66
N PHE A 340 -7.57 6.32 2.98
CA PHE A 340 -7.25 7.55 2.26
C PHE A 340 -6.05 8.20 2.95
N THR A 341 -4.96 8.36 2.22
CA THR A 341 -3.82 9.18 2.63
C THR A 341 -3.77 10.43 1.77
N VAL A 342 -2.87 11.37 2.10
CA VAL A 342 -2.67 12.57 1.27
C VAL A 342 -2.20 12.24 -0.15
N TRP A 343 -1.63 11.06 -0.36
CA TRP A 343 -0.98 10.62 -1.60
C TRP A 343 -1.81 9.61 -2.41
N SER A 344 -2.57 8.76 -1.75
CA SER A 344 -3.19 7.58 -2.39
C SER A 344 -4.38 7.03 -1.63
N VAL A 345 -5.12 6.15 -2.30
CA VAL A 345 -6.17 5.32 -1.70
C VAL A 345 -5.75 3.85 -1.79
N SER A 346 -5.83 3.16 -0.67
CA SER A 346 -5.41 1.75 -0.55
C SER A 346 -6.49 0.90 0.10
N SER A 347 -6.60 -0.36 -0.31
CA SER A 347 -7.47 -1.34 0.34
C SER A 347 -6.61 -2.23 1.24
N ALA A 348 -7.00 -2.34 2.51
CA ALA A 348 -6.38 -3.26 3.46
C ALA A 348 -7.42 -4.23 4.01
N ARG A 349 -6.98 -5.45 4.33
CA ARG A 349 -7.81 -6.49 4.96
C ARG A 349 -7.15 -6.95 6.25
N GLN A 350 -7.97 -7.31 7.23
CA GLN A 350 -7.46 -7.93 8.46
C GLN A 350 -7.37 -9.46 8.26
N LEU A 351 -6.16 -9.99 8.13
CA LEU A 351 -5.94 -11.44 7.93
C LEU A 351 -5.67 -12.22 9.22
N ASN A 352 -5.20 -11.57 10.29
CA ASN A 352 -4.95 -12.17 11.61
C ASN A 352 -4.99 -11.10 12.71
N ARG A 353 -5.32 -11.47 13.95
CA ARG A 353 -5.51 -10.54 15.11
C ARG A 353 -4.26 -9.76 15.56
N THR A 354 -3.13 -9.84 14.85
CA THR A 354 -1.82 -9.37 15.32
C THR A 354 -1.17 -8.28 14.47
N SER A 355 -1.69 -7.93 13.29
CA SER A 355 -1.08 -6.89 12.42
C SER A 355 -2.10 -5.85 12.00
N ILE A 356 -1.86 -4.57 12.30
CA ILE A 356 -2.81 -3.47 12.08
C ILE A 356 -2.92 -3.09 10.59
N PHE A 357 -1.89 -3.40 9.79
CA PHE A 357 -1.84 -3.17 8.34
C PHE A 357 -0.93 -4.14 7.60
#